data_AF-A0AAD8Y452-F1
#
_entry.id   AF-A0AAD8Y452-F1
#
_cell.length_a   1.000
_cell.length_b   1.000
_cell.length_c   1.000
_cell.angle_alpha   90.00
_cell.angle_beta   90.00
_cell.angle_gamma   90.00
#
_symmetry.space_group_name_H-M   'P 1'
#
loop_
_entity.id
_entity.type
_entity.pdbx_description
1 polymer ?
#
loop_
_entity_poly.entity_id
_entity_poly.type
_entity_poly.pdbx_seq_one_letter_code
_entity_poly.pdbx_strand_id
1 'polypeptide(L)'
;MLSSTRRLLPSASSLTSNNCSIASRATSMMFSRGMTILSSESKEEFKKENYNARMAKTRRPVSPHVTIYSFPICALASITTRVTGCALSFGAAGLGALELIGGNGTALSLMSDIGNSGLVLSSGAKFAVAFPIVYHYFGGLRHLVWDNAPDMLTNVDVEKTSYGLIGASVLVSGVALVV
;
A
#
# COMPACT_ATOMS: atom_id res chain seq x y z
N MET A 1 -73.71 8.53 -47.42
CA MET A 1 -74.48 9.71 -47.87
C MET A 1 -73.83 10.92 -47.23
N LEU A 2 -73.36 11.85 -48.09
CA LEU A 2 -73.20 13.29 -47.83
C LEU A 2 -72.15 13.69 -46.77
N SER A 3 -71.33 14.71 -46.96
CA SER A 3 -71.05 15.61 -48.09
C SER A 3 -69.98 16.60 -47.57
N SER A 4 -69.13 17.11 -48.48
CA SER A 4 -68.93 18.57 -48.68
C SER A 4 -68.49 19.41 -47.45
N THR A 5 -67.47 20.27 -47.46
CA THR A 5 -67.05 21.20 -48.51
C THR A 5 -65.79 21.96 -48.07
N ARG A 6 -65.02 22.40 -49.06
CA ARG A 6 -63.88 23.35 -49.01
C ARG A 6 -64.15 24.62 -48.19
N ARG A 7 -63.10 25.17 -47.56
CA ARG A 7 -62.83 26.63 -47.51
C ARG A 7 -61.39 26.91 -47.03
N LEU A 8 -60.48 27.25 -47.96
CA LEU A 8 -59.89 28.58 -48.23
C LEU A 8 -58.53 28.85 -47.54
N LEU A 9 -57.51 29.03 -48.38
CA LEU A 9 -56.24 29.69 -48.07
C LEU A 9 -56.46 31.18 -47.79
N PRO A 10 -55.64 31.76 -46.90
CA PRO A 10 -54.89 32.98 -47.23
C PRO A 10 -53.42 32.77 -46.80
N SER A 11 -52.42 33.08 -47.62
CA SER A 11 -51.86 34.40 -47.92
C SER A 11 -50.39 34.37 -47.50
N ALA A 12 -49.55 34.88 -48.39
CA ALA A 12 -48.09 34.80 -48.37
C ALA A 12 -47.42 35.50 -47.18
N SER A 13 -46.19 35.04 -46.90
CA SER A 13 -45.02 35.67 -46.25
C SER A 13 -44.41 34.62 -45.30
N SER A 14 -43.11 34.31 -45.25
CA SER A 14 -41.92 35.03 -45.67
C SER A 14 -40.75 34.01 -45.75
N LEU A 15 -39.87 34.23 -46.71
CA LEU A 15 -38.41 34.05 -46.67
C LEU A 15 -37.81 33.21 -45.53
N THR A 16 -37.06 32.16 -45.89
CA THR A 16 -35.63 31.93 -45.56
C THR A 16 -35.30 30.44 -45.75
N SER A 17 -34.56 30.13 -46.82
CA SER A 17 -33.14 29.74 -46.75
C SER A 17 -32.88 28.42 -46.03
N ASN A 18 -32.81 27.36 -46.84
CA ASN A 18 -31.79 26.32 -46.83
C ASN A 18 -31.28 25.83 -45.46
N ASN A 19 -31.60 24.58 -45.10
CA ASN A 19 -30.63 23.74 -44.41
C ASN A 19 -30.77 22.27 -44.83
N CYS A 20 -29.77 21.85 -45.60
CA CYS A 20 -29.46 20.50 -46.02
C CYS A 20 -29.14 19.65 -44.78
N SER A 21 -29.94 18.62 -44.52
CA SER A 21 -29.65 17.59 -43.53
C SER A 21 -28.54 16.67 -44.03
N ILE A 22 -27.27 17.03 -43.79
CA ILE A 22 -26.13 16.13 -43.98
C ILE A 22 -26.08 15.21 -42.76
N ALA A 23 -26.44 13.94 -42.98
CA ALA A 23 -26.21 12.85 -42.05
C ALA A 23 -24.70 12.68 -41.81
N SER A 24 -24.21 13.15 -40.67
CA SER A 24 -22.86 12.79 -40.19
C SER A 24 -22.94 11.42 -39.52
N ARG A 25 -22.70 10.36 -40.29
CA ARG A 25 -22.32 9.05 -39.75
C ARG A 25 -20.93 9.23 -39.11
N ALA A 26 -20.89 9.29 -37.78
CA ALA A 26 -19.65 9.21 -37.04
C ALA A 26 -19.06 7.80 -37.20
N THR A 27 -18.23 7.61 -38.22
CA THR A 27 -17.41 6.41 -38.37
C THR A 27 -16.40 6.41 -37.23
N SER A 28 -16.63 5.58 -36.20
CA SER A 28 -15.62 5.28 -35.19
C SER A 28 -14.45 4.59 -35.90
N MET A 29 -13.45 5.37 -36.28
CA MET A 29 -12.23 4.88 -36.89
C MET A 29 -11.41 4.25 -35.76
N MET A 30 -11.60 2.94 -35.53
CA MET A 30 -10.73 2.19 -34.64
C MET A 30 -9.33 2.22 -35.27
N PHE A 31 -8.45 3.04 -34.71
CA PHE A 31 -7.03 3.04 -35.04
C PHE A 31 -6.47 1.69 -34.61
N SER A 32 -6.45 0.73 -35.55
CA SER A 32 -5.75 -0.54 -35.38
C SER A 32 -4.28 -0.20 -35.18
N ARG A 33 -3.81 -0.30 -33.93
CA ARG A 33 -2.39 -0.15 -33.62
C ARG A 33 -1.71 -1.33 -34.28
N GLY A 34 -1.07 -1.09 -35.43
CA GLY A 34 -0.24 -2.08 -36.09
C GLY A 34 0.73 -2.67 -35.07
N MET A 35 0.68 -3.99 -34.90
CA MET A 35 1.59 -4.69 -34.02
C MET A 35 2.97 -4.63 -34.67
N THR A 36 3.84 -3.72 -34.22
CA THR A 36 5.20 -3.61 -34.70
C THR A 36 5.96 -4.86 -34.29
N ILE A 37 6.19 -5.76 -35.25
CA ILE A 37 7.14 -6.87 -35.06
C ILE A 37 8.51 -6.23 -34.88
N LEU A 38 9.09 -6.41 -33.69
CA LEU A 38 10.41 -5.92 -33.35
C LEU A 38 11.42 -6.56 -34.32
N SER A 39 12.07 -5.75 -35.16
CA SER A 39 13.10 -6.21 -36.10
C SER A 39 14.25 -6.89 -35.35
N SER A 40 14.98 -7.81 -36.01
CA SER A 40 16.15 -8.47 -35.43
C SER A 40 17.17 -7.45 -34.89
N GLU A 41 17.40 -6.35 -35.61
CA GLU A 41 18.32 -5.28 -35.19
C GLU A 41 17.83 -4.53 -33.94
N SER A 42 16.54 -4.17 -33.89
CA SER A 42 15.97 -3.51 -32.71
C SER A 42 15.88 -4.44 -31.49
N LYS A 43 15.81 -5.77 -31.68
CA LYS A 43 15.95 -6.76 -30.60
C LYS A 43 17.35 -6.75 -29.99
N GLU A 44 18.39 -6.69 -30.82
CA GLU A 44 19.77 -6.65 -30.34
C GLU A 44 20.06 -5.34 -29.60
N GLU A 45 19.51 -4.21 -30.05
CA GLU A 45 19.59 -2.94 -29.32
C GLU A 45 18.78 -2.95 -28.02
N PHE A 46 17.58 -3.55 -28.04
CA PHE A 46 16.72 -3.74 -26.86
C PHE A 46 17.37 -4.59 -25.76
N LYS A 47 18.27 -5.51 -26.12
CA LYS A 47 19.03 -6.35 -25.18
C LYS A 47 20.23 -5.62 -24.56
N LYS A 48 20.75 -4.56 -25.22
CA LYS A 48 21.91 -3.79 -24.75
C LYS A 48 21.56 -2.83 -23.61
N GLU A 49 20.33 -2.31 -23.57
CA GLU A 49 19.92 -1.36 -22.53
C GLU A 49 19.34 -2.05 -21.28
N ASN A 50 19.69 -1.53 -20.10
CA ASN A 50 19.11 -1.95 -18.82
C ASN A 50 17.58 -1.77 -18.81
N TYR A 51 16.85 -2.76 -18.29
CA TYR A 51 15.39 -2.75 -18.21
C TYR A 51 14.81 -1.45 -17.62
N ASN A 52 15.40 -0.97 -16.53
CA ASN A 52 14.97 0.27 -15.86
C ASN A 52 15.08 1.50 -16.77
N ALA A 53 16.20 1.64 -17.51
CA ALA A 53 16.41 2.74 -18.44
C ALA A 53 15.38 2.71 -19.59
N ARG A 54 15.08 1.52 -20.10
CA ARG A 54 14.06 1.32 -21.14
C ARG A 54 12.65 1.67 -20.66
N MET A 55 12.29 1.24 -19.45
CA MET A 55 10.97 1.54 -18.89
C MET A 55 10.79 3.02 -18.58
N ALA A 56 11.84 3.68 -18.08
CA ALA A 56 11.84 5.13 -17.84
C ALA A 56 11.57 5.93 -19.13
N LYS A 57 12.18 5.54 -20.26
CA LYS A 57 11.93 6.16 -21.58
C LYS A 57 10.48 6.01 -22.05
N THR A 58 9.82 4.92 -21.67
CA THR A 58 8.47 4.58 -22.18
C THR A 58 7.36 5.33 -21.43
N ARG A 59 7.66 6.01 -20.31
CA ARG A 59 6.69 6.75 -19.45
C ARG A 59 5.41 5.97 -19.15
N ARG A 60 5.52 4.64 -19.02
CA ARG A 60 4.38 3.79 -18.68
C ARG A 60 4.05 3.97 -17.20
N PRO A 61 2.77 4.13 -16.82
CA PRO A 61 2.39 4.16 -15.43
C PRO A 61 2.66 2.80 -14.79
N VAL A 62 3.06 2.80 -13.52
CA VAL A 62 3.18 1.58 -12.71
C VAL A 62 1.78 1.19 -12.26
N SER A 63 1.45 -0.10 -12.35
CA SER A 63 0.16 -0.60 -11.86
C SER A 63 0.04 -0.34 -10.34
N PRO A 64 -1.16 0.03 -9.86
CA PRO A 64 -1.39 0.14 -8.42
C PRO A 64 -1.15 -1.23 -7.76
N HIS A 65 -0.49 -1.24 -6.61
CA HIS A 65 -0.09 -2.49 -5.92
C HIS A 65 -0.45 -2.45 -4.43
N VAL A 66 0.12 -1.53 -3.63
CA VAL A 66 -0.20 -1.42 -2.20
C VAL A 66 -1.67 -1.03 -1.97
N THR A 67 -2.21 -0.18 -2.84
CA THR A 67 -3.54 0.41 -2.67
C THR A 67 -4.70 -0.52 -3.02
N ILE A 68 -4.45 -1.56 -3.82
CA ILE A 68 -5.50 -2.48 -4.30
C ILE A 68 -5.36 -3.90 -3.73
N TYR A 69 -4.24 -4.20 -3.07
CA TYR A 69 -3.96 -5.54 -2.56
C TYR A 69 -4.67 -5.77 -1.22
N SER A 70 -5.35 -6.91 -1.10
CA SER A 70 -5.95 -7.35 0.17
C SER A 70 -4.87 -8.03 1.02
N PHE A 71 -4.52 -7.42 2.15
CA PHE A 71 -3.43 -7.91 3.00
C PHE A 71 -3.86 -9.13 3.82
N PRO A 72 -3.24 -10.31 3.64
CA PRO A 72 -3.42 -11.43 4.55
C PRO A 72 -2.74 -11.14 5.90
N ILE A 73 -3.20 -11.80 6.97
CA ILE A 73 -2.65 -11.60 8.32
C ILE A 73 -1.15 -11.88 8.39
N CYS A 74 -0.65 -12.83 7.59
CA CYS A 74 0.77 -13.14 7.46
C CYS A 74 1.59 -11.93 6.96
N ALA A 75 1.08 -11.22 5.94
CA ALA A 75 1.75 -10.04 5.40
C ALA A 75 1.81 -8.91 6.45
N LEU A 76 0.71 -8.70 7.18
CA LEU A 76 0.68 -7.73 8.29
C LEU A 76 1.66 -8.12 9.41
N ALA A 77 1.74 -9.41 9.76
CA ALA A 77 2.70 -9.91 10.75
C ALA A 77 4.17 -9.70 10.31
N SER A 78 4.46 -9.84 9.01
CA SER A 78 5.80 -9.54 8.48
C SER A 78 6.13 -8.05 8.54
N ILE A 79 5.20 -7.19 8.13
CA ILE A 79 5.37 -5.73 8.17
C ILE A 79 5.61 -5.26 9.60
N THR A 80 4.78 -5.72 10.55
CA THR A 80 4.91 -5.38 11.97
C THR A 80 6.24 -5.85 12.56
N THR A 81 6.76 -7.02 12.16
CA THR A 81 8.10 -7.48 12.59
C THR A 81 9.20 -6.53 12.11
N ARG A 82 9.08 -5.97 10.90
CA ARG A 82 10.03 -4.97 10.37
C ARG A 82 9.90 -3.64 11.11
N VAL A 83 8.67 -3.15 11.29
CA VAL A 83 8.40 -1.88 11.97
C VAL A 83 8.89 -1.92 13.42
N THR A 84 8.65 -3.01 14.14
CA THR A 84 9.16 -3.21 15.50
C THR A 84 10.68 -3.24 15.53
N GLY A 85 11.35 -3.91 14.58
CA GLY A 85 12.82 -3.90 14.47
C GLY A 85 13.40 -2.51 14.21
N CYS A 86 12.78 -1.73 13.32
CA CYS A 86 13.16 -0.34 13.09
C CYS A 86 12.96 0.51 14.35
N ALA A 87 11.79 0.40 15.00
CA ALA A 87 11.48 1.14 16.22
C ALA A 87 12.48 0.85 17.35
N LEU A 88 12.88 -0.41 17.54
CA LEU A 88 13.91 -0.78 18.53
C LEU A 88 15.28 -0.21 18.18
N SER A 89 15.67 -0.26 16.91
CA SER A 89 16.94 0.29 16.45
C SER A 89 17.03 1.81 16.68
N PHE A 90 15.96 2.54 16.31
CA PHE A 90 15.88 3.98 16.56
C PHE A 90 15.76 4.31 18.05
N GLY A 91 15.05 3.50 18.83
CA GLY A 91 14.95 3.66 20.28
C GLY A 91 16.30 3.50 20.98
N ALA A 92 17.05 2.45 20.65
CA ALA A 92 18.39 2.20 21.19
C ALA A 92 19.39 3.30 20.78
N ALA A 93 19.38 3.68 19.50
CA ALA A 93 20.23 4.76 19.00
C ALA A 93 19.86 6.12 19.63
N GLY A 94 18.57 6.40 19.82
CA GLY A 94 18.06 7.62 20.44
C GLY A 94 18.47 7.73 21.91
N LEU A 95 18.34 6.65 22.68
CA LEU A 95 18.82 6.61 24.07
C LEU A 95 20.33 6.81 24.16
N GLY A 96 21.10 6.16 23.29
CA GLY A 96 22.56 6.36 23.23
C GLY A 96 22.94 7.80 22.85
N ALA A 97 22.24 8.41 21.89
CA ALA A 97 22.47 9.79 21.49
C ALA A 97 22.09 10.78 22.60
N LEU A 98 20.99 10.53 23.31
CA LEU A 98 20.54 11.34 24.44
C LEU A 98 21.61 11.37 25.55
N GLU A 99 22.18 10.23 25.88
CA GLU A 99 23.23 10.14 26.90
C GLU A 99 24.53 10.83 26.44
N LEU A 100 24.89 10.67 25.16
CA LEU A 100 26.09 11.28 24.59
C LEU A 100 26.02 12.82 24.57
N ILE A 101 24.84 13.38 24.30
CA ILE A 101 24.64 14.84 24.20
C ILE A 101 24.27 15.45 25.56
N GLY A 102 23.43 14.77 26.34
CA GLY A 102 22.89 15.24 27.61
C GLY A 102 23.76 14.96 28.82
N GLY A 103 24.84 14.18 28.67
CA GLY A 103 25.71 13.80 29.77
C GLY A 103 25.15 12.64 30.62
N ASN A 104 25.97 12.19 31.57
CA ASN A 104 25.71 10.97 32.34
C ASN A 104 24.46 11.10 33.23
N GLY A 105 23.48 10.23 33.04
CA GLY A 105 22.24 10.16 33.81
C GLY A 105 21.03 10.86 33.19
N THR A 106 21.18 11.52 32.03
CA THR A 106 20.06 12.22 31.37
C THR A 106 19.01 11.26 30.83
N ALA A 107 19.41 10.08 30.32
CA ALA A 107 18.43 9.07 29.94
C ALA A 107 17.66 8.52 31.16
N LEU A 108 18.36 8.35 32.29
CA LEU A 108 17.77 7.81 33.51
C LEU A 108 16.77 8.78 34.15
N SER A 109 17.10 10.08 34.20
CA SER A 109 16.18 11.09 34.72
C SER A 109 14.90 11.17 33.87
N LEU A 110 15.03 11.15 32.55
CA LEU A 110 13.88 11.15 31.65
C LEU A 110 13.00 9.92 31.82
N MET A 111 13.59 8.73 31.99
CA MET A 111 12.82 7.51 32.31
C MET A 111 12.13 7.60 33.67
N SER A 112 12.77 8.19 34.68
CA SER A 112 12.19 8.40 36.01
C SER A 112 11.01 9.38 35.96
N ASP A 113 11.13 10.47 35.21
CA ASP A 113 10.07 11.46 35.05
C ASP A 113 8.84 10.86 34.35
N ILE A 114 9.06 10.04 33.32
CA ILE A 114 7.98 9.30 32.65
C ILE A 114 7.34 8.29 33.63
N GLY A 115 8.15 7.61 34.44
CA GLY A 115 7.65 6.68 35.46
C GLY A 115 6.71 7.34 36.47
N ASN A 116 6.98 8.59 36.84
CA ASN A 116 6.23 9.37 37.83
C ASN A 116 5.03 10.14 37.25
N SER A 117 4.90 10.21 35.92
CA SER A 117 3.90 11.03 35.22
C SER A 117 2.45 10.47 35.26
N GLY A 118 2.20 9.44 36.07
CA GLY A 118 0.89 8.82 36.30
C GLY A 118 0.71 7.46 35.64
N LEU A 119 -0.27 6.68 36.12
CA LEU A 119 -0.45 5.27 35.75
C LEU A 119 -0.62 5.06 34.24
N VAL A 120 -1.39 5.92 33.56
CA VAL A 120 -1.68 5.77 32.13
C VAL A 120 -0.42 5.99 31.29
N LEU A 121 0.33 7.06 31.56
CA LEU A 121 1.53 7.39 30.78
C LEU A 121 2.70 6.45 31.09
N SER A 122 2.89 6.09 32.36
CA SER A 122 3.89 5.13 32.80
C SER A 122 3.63 3.73 32.22
N SER A 123 2.38 3.23 32.29
CA SER A 123 2.02 1.92 31.72
C SER A 123 2.09 1.93 30.20
N GLY A 124 1.66 3.01 29.55
CA GLY A 124 1.76 3.17 28.11
C GLY A 124 3.21 3.17 27.61
N ALA A 125 4.10 3.86 28.32
CA ALA A 125 5.54 3.87 28.01
C ALA A 125 6.18 2.49 28.21
N LYS A 126 5.87 1.79 29.32
CA LYS A 126 6.30 0.40 29.54
C LYS A 126 5.83 -0.52 28.40
N PHE A 127 4.57 -0.40 27.98
CA PHE A 127 4.02 -1.21 26.89
C PHE A 127 4.68 -0.92 25.55
N ALA A 128 4.89 0.37 25.25
CA ALA A 128 5.49 0.82 24.01
C ALA A 128 6.92 0.30 23.82
N VAL A 129 7.64 0.01 24.91
CA VAL A 129 8.97 -0.62 24.87
C VAL A 129 8.87 -2.14 24.92
N ALA A 130 8.04 -2.71 25.80
CA ALA A 130 7.92 -4.15 25.98
C ALA A 130 7.37 -4.86 24.72
N PHE A 131 6.31 -4.31 24.12
CA PHE A 131 5.65 -4.91 22.96
C PHE A 131 6.56 -5.11 21.75
N PRO A 132 7.28 -4.09 21.23
CA PRO A 132 8.16 -4.29 20.08
C PRO A 132 9.31 -5.25 20.38
N ILE A 133 9.87 -5.27 21.60
CA ILE A 133 10.92 -6.22 21.98
C ILE A 133 10.41 -7.65 21.85
N VAL A 134 9.28 -7.95 22.51
CA VAL A 134 8.69 -9.29 22.55
C VAL A 134 8.23 -9.73 21.16
N TYR A 135 7.52 -8.84 20.45
CA TYR A 135 7.00 -9.13 19.11
C TYR A 135 8.12 -9.39 18.11
N HIS A 136 9.17 -8.56 18.11
CA HIS A 136 10.30 -8.73 17.20
C HIS A 136 11.08 -10.00 17.52
N TYR A 137 11.26 -10.35 18.80
CA TYR A 137 11.95 -11.57 19.21
C TYR A 137 11.19 -12.84 18.76
N PHE A 138 9.90 -12.95 19.06
CA PHE A 138 9.08 -14.08 18.63
C PHE A 138 8.92 -14.12 17.09
N GLY A 139 8.81 -12.97 16.44
CA GLY A 139 8.80 -12.86 14.99
C GLY A 139 10.09 -13.38 14.37
N GLY A 140 11.24 -13.02 14.96
CA GLY A 140 12.56 -13.52 14.58
C GLY A 140 12.68 -15.04 14.75
N LEU A 141 12.26 -15.59 15.89
CA LEU A 141 12.23 -17.04 16.11
C LEU A 141 11.38 -17.76 15.06
N ARG A 142 10.20 -17.23 14.73
CA ARG A 142 9.35 -17.79 13.67
C ARG A 142 10.05 -17.79 12.31
N HIS A 143 10.74 -16.71 11.96
CA HIS A 143 11.51 -16.64 10.72
C HIS A 143 12.67 -17.65 10.70
N LEU A 144 13.40 -17.81 11.81
CA LEU A 144 14.44 -18.83 11.93
C LEU A 144 13.87 -20.25 11.78
N VAL A 145 12.70 -20.54 12.35
CA VAL A 145 12.03 -21.84 12.17
C VAL A 145 11.67 -22.06 10.70
N TRP A 146 11.14 -21.05 10.01
CA TRP A 146 10.81 -21.14 8.59
C TRP A 146 12.04 -21.34 7.70
N ASP A 147 13.19 -20.76 8.05
CA ASP A 147 14.45 -20.94 7.33
C ASP A 147 15.02 -22.36 7.51
N ASN A 148 14.83 -22.98 8.70
CA ASN A 148 15.34 -24.32 8.99
C ASN A 148 14.38 -25.45 8.57
N ALA A 149 13.06 -25.19 8.50
CA ALA A 149 12.04 -26.17 8.18
C ALA A 149 11.02 -25.61 7.17
N PRO A 150 11.40 -25.52 5.87
CA PRO A 150 10.53 -24.97 4.83
C PRO A 150 9.28 -25.83 4.60
N ASP A 151 9.32 -27.11 4.94
CA ASP A 151 8.19 -28.04 4.81
C ASP A 151 6.99 -27.66 5.71
N MET A 152 7.22 -26.88 6.77
CA MET A 152 6.18 -26.37 7.67
C MET A 152 5.47 -25.12 7.12
N LEU A 153 5.86 -24.60 5.96
CA LEU A 153 5.36 -23.34 5.39
C LEU A 153 4.05 -23.53 4.62
N THR A 154 3.06 -24.15 5.25
CA THR A 154 1.71 -24.27 4.68
C THR A 154 0.91 -23.00 4.97
N ASN A 155 0.00 -22.60 4.07
CA ASN A 155 -0.83 -21.40 4.27
C ASN A 155 -1.62 -21.45 5.60
N VAL A 156 -2.07 -22.63 5.99
CA VAL A 156 -2.84 -22.86 7.22
C VAL A 156 -1.97 -22.67 8.46
N ASP A 157 -0.74 -23.20 8.45
CA ASP A 157 0.17 -23.10 9.59
C ASP A 157 0.74 -21.69 9.73
N VAL A 158 1.01 -21.03 8.60
CA VAL A 158 1.47 -19.64 8.55
C VAL A 158 0.41 -18.68 9.11
N GLU A 159 -0.88 -18.94 8.86
CA GLU A 159 -1.98 -18.15 9.41
C GLU A 159 -2.10 -18.36 10.94
N LYS A 160 -2.12 -19.61 11.39
CA LYS A 160 -2.17 -19.96 12.83
C LYS A 160 -1.00 -19.37 13.61
N THR A 161 0.21 -19.52 13.10
CA THR A 161 1.42 -18.98 13.74
C THR A 161 1.43 -17.45 13.74
N SER A 162 0.78 -16.79 12.79
CA SER A 162 0.63 -15.32 12.79
C SER A 162 -0.33 -14.84 13.89
N TYR A 163 -1.46 -15.52 14.08
CA TYR A 163 -2.35 -15.23 15.21
C TYR A 163 -1.68 -15.55 16.55
N GLY A 164 -0.98 -16.68 16.64
CA GLY A 164 -0.22 -17.08 17.81
C GLY A 164 0.87 -16.06 18.18
N LEU A 165 1.60 -15.53 17.18
CA LEU A 165 2.61 -14.50 17.37
C LEU A 165 2.02 -13.23 17.98
N ILE A 166 0.93 -12.70 17.41
CA ILE A 166 0.28 -11.48 17.90
C ILE A 166 -0.26 -11.71 19.32
N GLY A 167 -0.99 -12.82 19.54
CA GLY A 167 -1.57 -13.15 20.83
C GLY A 167 -0.50 -13.33 21.92
N ALA A 168 0.54 -14.14 21.67
CA ALA A 168 1.63 -14.36 22.61
C ALA A 168 2.36 -13.06 22.95
N SER A 169 2.60 -12.20 21.95
CA SER A 169 3.29 -10.94 22.17
C SER A 169 2.49 -9.97 23.04
N VAL A 170 1.17 -9.86 22.81
CA VAL A 170 0.29 -9.03 23.63
C VAL A 170 0.22 -9.55 25.06
N LEU A 171 0.08 -10.87 25.25
CA LEU A 171 0.01 -11.48 26.57
C LEU A 171 1.29 -11.26 27.38
N VAL A 172 2.45 -11.57 26.80
CA VAL A 172 3.74 -11.42 27.49
C VAL A 172 4.03 -9.94 27.79
N SER A 173 3.71 -9.04 26.86
CA SER A 173 3.88 -7.60 27.07
C SER A 173 2.91 -7.05 28.12
N GLY A 174 1.70 -7.61 28.20
CA GLY A 174 0.72 -7.27 29.23
C GLY A 174 1.19 -7.69 30.63
N VAL A 175 1.81 -8.87 30.76
CA VAL A 175 2.44 -9.30 32.02
C VAL A 175 3.56 -8.34 32.44
N ALA A 176 4.35 -7.86 31.49
CA ALA A 176 5.42 -6.89 31.74
C ALA A 176 4.93 -5.52 32.25
N LEU A 177 3.63 -5.21 32.15
CA LEU A 177 3.06 -3.99 32.74
C LEU A 177 2.75 -4.12 34.22
N VAL A 178 2.47 -5.33 34.67
CA VAL A 178 2.09 -5.63 36.06
C VAL A 178 3.32 -5.77 36.96
N VAL A 179 4.47 -6.07 36.37
CA VAL A 179 5.79 -6.13 37.02
C VAL A 179 6.46 -4.75 37.04
#